data_AF-A0A534JY21-F1
#
_entry.id   AF-A0A534JY21-F1
#
_cell.length_a   1.000
_cell.length_b   1.000
_cell.length_c   1.000
_cell.angle_alpha   90.00
_cell.angle_beta   90.00
_cell.angle_gamma   90.00
#
_symmetry.space_group_name_H-M   'P 1'
#
loop_
_entity.id
_entity.type
_entity.pdbx_description
1 polymer ?
#
loop_
_entity_poly.entity_id
_entity_poly.type
_entity_poly.pdbx_seq_one_letter_code
_entity_poly.pdbx_strand_id
1 'polypeptide(L)'
;MVRILDDRMLSLQRQGRIGFYVPSKGEEACQVGSAMALEKRDWVFPAYREPGGALVRGLPLETIIAQAYGNAKDPQRGRQMPSHYGSKDVHLVTVSSPVGTQIPQAVGAAWAAKIRKDDIVTMTYFGDGATSEGDFHAAMNFAGV
;
A
#
# COMPACT_ATOMS: atom_id res chain seq x y z
N MET A 1 2.24 -16.43 -6.39
CA MET A 1 1.78 -16.24 -4.99
C MET A 1 0.61 -15.26 -4.90
N VAL A 2 0.74 -14.01 -5.37
CA VAL A 2 -0.30 -12.95 -5.28
C VAL A 2 -1.69 -13.39 -5.79
N ARG A 3 -1.77 -13.96 -7.00
CA ARG A 3 -3.05 -14.48 -7.55
C ARG A 3 -3.77 -15.48 -6.65
N ILE A 4 -3.00 -16.38 -6.03
CA ILE A 4 -3.54 -17.41 -5.14
C ILE A 4 -4.09 -16.76 -3.87
N LEU A 5 -3.39 -15.75 -3.34
CA LEU A 5 -3.88 -14.96 -2.22
C LEU A 5 -5.21 -14.29 -2.59
N ASP A 6 -5.25 -13.61 -3.73
CA ASP A 6 -6.47 -12.93 -4.20
C ASP A 6 -7.66 -13.88 -4.32
N ASP A 7 -7.48 -15.02 -4.99
CA ASP A 7 -8.55 -16.01 -5.17
C ASP A 7 -9.06 -16.54 -3.83
N ARG A 8 -8.15 -16.76 -2.86
CA ARG A 8 -8.51 -17.25 -1.52
C ARG A 8 -9.23 -16.19 -0.70
N MET A 9 -8.71 -14.97 -0.66
CA MET A 9 -9.31 -13.89 0.13
C MET A 9 -10.66 -13.46 -0.42
N LEU A 10 -10.81 -13.41 -1.75
CA LEU A 10 -12.09 -13.15 -2.39
C LEU A 10 -13.12 -14.26 -2.06
N SER A 11 -12.69 -15.52 -2.02
CA SER A 11 -13.54 -16.63 -1.59
C SER A 11 -13.99 -16.47 -0.12
N LEU A 12 -13.07 -16.09 0.78
CA LEU A 12 -13.39 -15.84 2.19
C LEU A 12 -14.36 -14.66 2.36
N GLN A 13 -14.20 -13.60 1.58
CA GLN A 13 -15.09 -12.44 1.60
C GLN A 13 -16.50 -12.83 1.16
N ARG A 14 -16.64 -13.62 0.08
CA ARG A 14 -17.94 -14.12 -0.40
C ARG A 14 -18.64 -15.06 0.58
N GLN A 15 -17.88 -15.74 1.44
CA GLN A 15 -18.40 -16.56 2.52
C GLN A 15 -18.75 -15.76 3.79
N GLY A 16 -18.53 -14.43 3.80
CA GLY A 16 -18.73 -13.58 4.97
C GLY A 16 -17.70 -13.80 6.08
N ARG A 17 -16.58 -14.49 5.80
CA ARG A 17 -15.53 -14.77 6.79
C ARG A 17 -14.62 -13.57 7.05
N ILE A 18 -14.53 -12.65 6.09
CA ILE A 18 -13.89 -11.33 6.20
C ILE A 18 -14.84 -10.28 5.63
N GLY A 19 -14.81 -9.06 6.15
CA GLY A 19 -15.79 -8.03 5.78
C GLY A 19 -15.61 -7.43 4.38
N PHE A 20 -14.38 -7.42 3.87
CA PHE A 20 -14.03 -6.75 2.61
C PHE A 20 -12.75 -7.36 2.01
N TYR A 21 -12.57 -7.24 0.69
CA TYR A 21 -11.32 -7.59 0.03
C TYR A 21 -11.25 -6.92 -1.35
N VAL A 22 -10.08 -6.39 -1.71
CA VAL A 22 -9.83 -5.81 -3.03
C VAL A 22 -8.80 -6.67 -3.79
N PRO A 23 -9.21 -7.42 -4.82
CA PRO A 23 -8.27 -8.21 -5.62
C PRO A 23 -7.43 -7.31 -6.55
N SER A 24 -6.22 -7.78 -6.86
CA SER A 24 -5.21 -7.15 -7.72
C SER A 24 -5.00 -7.90 -9.04
N LYS A 25 -5.97 -8.72 -9.45
CA LYS A 25 -5.85 -9.58 -10.62
C LYS A 25 -5.60 -8.75 -11.89
N GLY A 26 -4.48 -9.03 -12.56
CA GLY A 26 -4.03 -8.28 -13.74
C GLY A 26 -3.05 -7.13 -13.42
N GLU A 27 -2.90 -6.75 -12.16
CA GLU A 27 -2.01 -5.68 -11.68
C GLU A 27 -0.80 -6.25 -10.91
N GLU A 28 -0.65 -7.57 -10.82
CA GLU A 28 0.34 -8.17 -9.92
C GLU A 28 1.77 -7.83 -10.36
N ALA A 29 2.00 -7.75 -11.66
CA ALA A 29 3.33 -7.49 -12.23
C ALA A 29 3.80 -6.06 -11.97
N CYS A 30 2.92 -5.05 -12.06
CA CYS A 30 3.33 -3.67 -11.84
C CYS A 30 3.73 -3.43 -10.38
N GLN A 31 3.04 -4.09 -9.44
CA GLN A 31 3.34 -4.00 -8.00
C GLN A 31 4.63 -4.73 -7.65
N VAL A 32 4.78 -5.97 -8.12
CA VAL A 32 5.97 -6.77 -7.83
C VAL A 32 7.21 -6.15 -8.47
N GLY A 33 7.14 -5.81 -9.76
CA GLY A 33 8.27 -5.28 -10.52
C GLY A 33 8.78 -3.94 -9.96
N SER A 34 7.88 -3.01 -9.67
CA SER A 34 8.27 -1.72 -9.09
C SER A 34 8.80 -1.86 -7.65
N ALA A 35 8.18 -2.69 -6.81
CA ALA A 35 8.67 -2.93 -5.46
C ALA A 35 10.03 -3.63 -5.40
N MET A 36 10.35 -4.51 -6.37
CA MET A 36 11.65 -5.17 -6.48
C MET A 36 12.79 -4.22 -6.88
N ALA A 37 12.47 -3.09 -7.52
CA ALA A 37 13.44 -2.08 -7.91
C ALA A 37 13.84 -1.13 -6.77
N LEU A 38 13.10 -1.16 -5.65
CA LEU A 38 13.36 -0.32 -4.50
C LEU A 38 14.37 -0.95 -3.54
N GLU A 39 15.11 -0.09 -2.84
CA GLU A 39 15.90 -0.46 -1.69
C GLU A 39 15.01 -0.71 -0.47
N LYS A 40 15.51 -1.50 0.49
CA LYS A 40 14.77 -1.79 1.74
C LYS A 40 14.48 -0.53 2.56
N ARG A 41 15.30 0.51 2.41
CA ARG A 41 15.19 1.80 3.11
C ARG A 41 14.15 2.75 2.49
N ASP A 42 13.72 2.49 1.27
CA ASP A 42 12.78 3.37 0.56
C ASP A 42 11.38 3.25 1.12
N TRP A 43 10.62 4.34 1.10
CA TRP A 43 9.25 4.37 1.63
C TRP A 43 8.23 4.12 0.53
N VAL A 44 7.19 3.34 0.86
CA VAL A 44 6.07 3.07 -0.04
C VAL A 44 4.77 3.58 0.55
N PHE A 45 4.07 4.40 -0.23
CA PHE A 45 2.73 4.91 0.04
C PHE A 45 1.74 4.16 -0.87
N PRO A 46 1.14 3.05 -0.40
CA PRO A 46 0.20 2.26 -1.19
C PRO A 46 -1.16 2.97 -1.35
N ALA A 47 -1.94 2.52 -2.33
CA ALA A 47 -3.37 2.77 -2.40
C ALA A 47 -4.08 1.69 -1.59
N TYR A 48 -4.74 0.71 -2.20
CA TYR A 48 -5.36 -0.42 -1.49
C TYR A 48 -5.35 -1.71 -2.32
N ARG A 49 -4.62 -1.74 -3.44
CA ARG A 49 -4.55 -2.88 -4.36
C ARG A 49 -3.16 -3.51 -4.43
N GLU A 50 -2.25 -3.20 -3.52
CA GLU A 50 -0.82 -3.55 -3.65
C GLU A 50 -0.32 -4.74 -2.77
N PRO A 51 -1.01 -5.90 -2.67
CA PRO A 51 -0.53 -6.99 -1.83
C PRO A 51 0.75 -7.59 -2.40
N GLY A 52 0.95 -7.53 -3.73
CA GLY A 52 2.19 -7.98 -4.37
C GLY A 52 3.40 -7.16 -3.91
N GLY A 53 3.27 -5.83 -3.92
CA GLY A 53 4.33 -4.93 -3.47
C GLY A 53 4.64 -5.12 -1.98
N ALA A 54 3.61 -5.27 -1.14
CA ALA A 54 3.79 -5.51 0.29
C ALA A 54 4.51 -6.83 0.59
N LEU A 55 4.13 -7.92 -0.09
CA LEU A 55 4.77 -9.24 0.08
C LEU A 55 6.24 -9.23 -0.37
N VAL A 56 6.54 -8.60 -1.51
CA VAL A 56 7.92 -8.48 -2.02
C VAL A 56 8.81 -7.72 -1.05
N ARG A 57 8.28 -6.68 -0.41
CA ARG A 57 9.02 -5.90 0.60
C ARG A 57 9.20 -6.62 1.94
N GLY A 58 8.63 -7.82 2.08
CA GLY A 58 8.80 -8.67 3.25
C GLY A 58 7.68 -8.56 4.29
N LEU A 59 6.54 -7.94 3.97
CA LEU A 59 5.38 -8.00 4.86
C LEU A 59 4.93 -9.47 4.99
N PRO A 60 4.86 -10.05 6.21
CA PRO A 60 4.45 -11.43 6.36
C PRO A 60 3.03 -11.64 5.84
N LEU A 61 2.82 -12.74 5.11
CA LEU A 61 1.50 -13.13 4.64
C LEU A 61 0.49 -13.25 5.80
N GLU A 62 0.94 -13.76 6.95
CA GLU A 62 0.13 -13.85 8.16
C GLU A 62 -0.38 -12.47 8.61
N THR A 63 0.42 -11.41 8.48
CA THR A 63 0.01 -10.05 8.85
C THR A 63 -1.12 -9.55 7.94
N ILE A 64 -1.05 -9.80 6.63
CA ILE A 64 -2.12 -9.44 5.68
C ILE A 64 -3.42 -10.17 6.04
N ILE A 65 -3.33 -11.47 6.33
CA ILE A 65 -4.51 -12.28 6.70
C ILE A 65 -5.06 -11.85 8.06
N ALA A 66 -4.20 -11.62 9.06
CA ALA A 66 -4.60 -11.17 10.39
C ALA A 66 -5.32 -9.82 10.33
N GLN A 67 -4.83 -8.89 9.51
CA GLN A 67 -5.45 -7.59 9.26
C GLN A 67 -6.83 -7.75 8.62
N ALA A 68 -6.97 -8.63 7.63
CA ALA A 68 -8.27 -8.87 7.00
C ALA A 68 -9.32 -9.48 7.95
N TYR A 69 -8.89 -10.24 8.96
CA TYR A 69 -9.75 -10.74 10.03
C TYR A 69 -9.93 -9.75 11.18
N GLY A 70 -9.07 -8.74 11.32
CA GLY A 70 -9.00 -7.87 12.49
C GLY A 70 -8.74 -8.62 13.79
N ASN A 71 -7.98 -9.73 13.75
CA ASN A 71 -7.79 -10.61 14.90
C ASN A 71 -6.65 -10.14 15.82
N ALA A 72 -6.37 -10.90 16.90
CA ALA A 72 -5.36 -10.55 17.91
C ALA A 72 -3.92 -10.44 17.37
N LYS A 73 -3.64 -10.96 16.17
CA LYS A 73 -2.34 -10.87 15.51
C LYS A 73 -2.25 -9.69 14.54
N ASP A 74 -3.32 -8.92 14.35
CA ASP A 74 -3.28 -7.70 13.56
C ASP A 74 -2.53 -6.58 14.31
N PRO A 75 -1.39 -6.08 13.79
CA PRO A 75 -0.68 -4.96 14.40
C PRO A 75 -1.53 -3.69 14.50
N GLN A 76 -2.56 -3.56 13.66
CA GLN A 76 -3.48 -2.43 13.64
C GLN A 76 -4.69 -2.61 14.56
N ARG A 77 -4.74 -3.73 15.29
CA ARG A 77 -5.71 -4.00 16.35
C ARG A 77 -7.17 -4.01 15.84
N GLY A 78 -7.38 -4.44 14.60
CA GLY A 78 -8.70 -4.54 13.98
C GLY A 78 -9.40 -3.20 13.74
N ARG A 79 -8.66 -2.09 13.76
CA ARG A 79 -9.24 -0.73 13.67
C ARG A 79 -9.52 -0.28 12.23
N GLN A 80 -8.86 -0.90 11.27
CA GLN A 80 -8.93 -0.54 9.86
C GLN A 80 -9.72 -1.59 9.08
N MET A 81 -10.34 -1.15 7.98
CA MET A 81 -11.01 -2.05 7.03
C MET A 81 -10.01 -3.06 6.45
N PRO A 82 -10.41 -4.30 6.13
CA PRO A 82 -9.56 -5.24 5.40
C PRO A 82 -8.93 -4.62 4.14
N SER A 83 -7.72 -5.04 3.77
CA SER A 83 -6.89 -4.45 2.69
C SER A 83 -6.23 -3.12 3.05
N HIS A 84 -6.34 -2.65 4.30
CA HIS A 84 -5.62 -1.48 4.79
C HIS A 84 -4.38 -1.84 5.61
N TYR A 85 -3.53 -2.73 5.11
CA TYR A 85 -2.30 -3.11 5.83
C TYR A 85 -1.23 -2.01 5.74
N GLY A 86 -0.29 -2.06 6.69
CA GLY A 86 0.87 -1.19 6.77
C GLY A 86 1.88 -1.77 7.74
N SER A 87 3.14 -1.43 7.58
CA SER A 87 4.19 -1.85 8.51
C SER A 87 5.41 -0.95 8.40
N LYS A 88 5.80 -0.39 9.54
CA LYS A 88 7.01 0.42 9.67
C LYS A 88 8.27 -0.38 9.36
N ASP A 89 8.29 -1.67 9.72
CA ASP A 89 9.49 -2.52 9.60
C ASP A 89 9.90 -2.76 8.13
N VAL A 90 8.95 -2.65 7.19
CA VAL A 90 9.18 -2.76 5.74
C VAL A 90 8.97 -1.44 5.01
N HIS A 91 8.90 -0.33 5.75
CA HIS A 91 8.67 1.03 5.25
C HIS A 91 7.45 1.14 4.33
N LEU A 92 6.37 0.45 4.71
CA LEU A 92 5.07 0.49 4.04
C LEU A 92 4.11 1.32 4.88
N VAL A 93 3.75 2.50 4.39
CA VAL A 93 2.79 3.37 5.07
C VAL A 93 1.42 2.71 5.10
N THR A 94 0.71 2.84 6.22
CA THR A 94 -0.63 2.29 6.38
C THR A 94 -1.58 2.94 5.38
N VAL A 95 -2.22 2.09 4.59
CA VAL A 95 -3.28 2.44 3.65
C VAL A 95 -4.43 3.19 4.36
N SER A 96 -5.08 4.10 3.64
CA SER A 96 -6.35 4.72 4.05
C SER A 96 -7.36 4.69 2.90
N SER A 97 -8.67 4.73 3.21
CA SER A 97 -9.72 4.74 2.18
C SER A 97 -9.78 6.00 1.30
N PRO A 98 -9.55 7.22 1.81
CA PRO A 98 -9.62 8.43 1.00
C PRO A 98 -8.66 8.39 -0.19
N VAL A 99 -9.22 8.40 -1.40
CA VAL A 99 -8.48 8.30 -2.65
C VAL A 99 -7.61 9.53 -2.84
N GLY A 100 -6.37 9.35 -3.32
CA GLY A 100 -5.45 10.43 -3.69
C GLY A 100 -4.68 11.05 -2.53
N THR A 101 -5.16 10.94 -1.29
CA THR A 101 -4.56 11.61 -0.13
C THR A 101 -3.10 11.24 0.15
N GLN A 102 -2.70 10.01 -0.17
CA GLN A 102 -1.33 9.54 0.02
C GLN A 102 -0.33 10.18 -0.95
N ILE A 103 -0.79 10.69 -2.10
CA ILE A 103 0.07 11.22 -3.16
C ILE A 103 0.86 12.45 -2.68
N PRO A 104 0.23 13.53 -2.16
CA PRO A 104 0.98 14.67 -1.62
C PRO A 104 1.75 14.32 -0.34
N GLN A 105 1.28 13.35 0.46
CA GLN A 105 2.00 12.88 1.64
C GLN A 105 3.34 12.22 1.25
N ALA A 106 3.35 11.43 0.18
CA ALA A 106 4.56 10.83 -0.37
C ALA A 106 5.56 11.89 -0.84
N VAL A 107 5.08 12.96 -1.48
CA VAL A 107 5.91 14.11 -1.88
C VAL A 107 6.51 14.79 -0.65
N GLY A 108 5.72 15.02 0.41
CA GLY A 108 6.22 15.56 1.67
C GLY A 108 7.30 14.68 2.32
N ALA A 109 7.12 13.36 2.30
CA ALA A 109 8.13 12.41 2.79
C ALA A 109 9.43 12.46 1.97
N ALA A 110 9.33 12.49 0.63
CA ALA A 110 10.48 12.65 -0.25
C ALA A 110 11.19 14.00 -0.01
N TRP A 111 10.44 15.08 0.20
CA TRP A 111 11.01 16.39 0.49
C TRP A 111 11.74 16.42 1.84
N ALA A 112 11.17 15.78 2.86
CA ALA A 112 11.83 15.63 4.16
C ALA A 112 13.16 14.86 4.03
N ALA A 113 13.19 13.78 3.25
CA ALA A 113 14.42 13.04 2.95
C ALA A 113 15.48 13.92 2.26
N LYS A 114 15.07 14.71 1.26
CA LYS A 114 15.93 15.70 0.58
C LYS A 114 16.53 16.71 1.55
N ILE A 115 15.74 17.27 2.47
CA ILE A 115 16.21 18.24 3.48
C ILE A 115 17.21 17.60 4.44
N ARG A 116 16.96 16.35 4.84
CA ARG A 116 17.83 15.57 5.75
C ARG A 116 19.08 15.02 5.06
N LYS A 117 19.13 15.08 3.73
CA LYS A 117 20.15 14.43 2.90
C LYS A 117 20.15 12.90 3.07
N ASP A 118 18.97 12.34 3.32
CA ASP A 118 18.77 10.89 3.36
C ASP A 118 18.84 10.36 1.93
N ASP A 119 19.66 9.34 1.72
CA ASP A 119 19.76 8.64 0.43
C ASP A 119 18.66 7.59 0.33
N ILE A 120 17.43 8.03 0.11
CA ILE A 120 16.24 7.19 -0.07
C ILE A 120 15.34 7.77 -1.17
N VAL A 121 14.48 6.92 -1.74
CA VAL A 121 13.35 7.37 -2.54
C VAL A 121 12.02 7.07 -1.84
N THR A 122 10.99 7.79 -2.27
CA THR A 122 9.60 7.51 -1.88
C THR A 122 8.81 7.13 -3.11
N MET A 123 8.09 6.03 -3.05
CA MET A 123 7.20 5.56 -4.11
C MET A 123 5.75 5.64 -3.64
N THR A 124 4.85 6.13 -4.50
CA THR A 124 3.40 6.12 -4.24
C THR A 124 2.68 5.42 -5.37
N TYR A 125 1.66 4.63 -5.00
CA TYR A 125 0.72 4.04 -5.96
C TYR A 125 -0.59 4.82 -5.94
N PHE A 126 -1.24 4.89 -7.10
CA PHE A 126 -2.58 5.43 -7.25
C PHE A 126 -3.18 4.96 -8.57
N GLY A 127 -4.51 4.82 -8.62
CA GLY A 127 -5.23 4.46 -9.84
C GLY A 127 -5.44 5.66 -10.76
N ASP A 128 -5.88 5.40 -11.99
CA ASP A 128 -6.26 6.42 -12.96
C ASP A 128 -7.36 7.35 -12.41
N GLY A 129 -8.38 6.80 -11.74
CA GLY A 129 -9.42 7.60 -11.11
C GLY A 129 -8.90 8.59 -10.06
N ALA A 130 -7.82 8.25 -9.36
CA ALA A 130 -7.21 9.13 -8.36
C ALA A 130 -6.54 10.37 -8.99
N THR A 131 -6.26 10.34 -10.30
CA THR A 131 -5.70 11.50 -11.02
C THR A 131 -6.69 12.67 -11.14
N SER A 132 -7.99 12.40 -10.92
CA SER A 132 -9.04 13.42 -10.89
C SER A 132 -9.21 14.08 -9.51
N GLU A 133 -8.52 13.58 -8.48
CA GLU A 133 -8.52 14.20 -7.16
C GLU A 133 -7.62 15.43 -7.13
N GLY A 134 -8.02 16.46 -6.37
CA GLY A 134 -7.22 17.69 -6.21
C GLY A 134 -5.83 17.41 -5.64
N ASP A 135 -5.71 16.37 -4.81
CA ASP A 135 -4.44 15.93 -4.20
C ASP A 135 -3.42 15.45 -5.24
N PHE A 136 -3.87 14.85 -6.36
CA PHE A 136 -2.97 14.50 -7.46
C PHE A 136 -2.35 15.76 -8.08
N HIS A 137 -3.16 16.77 -8.39
CA HIS A 137 -2.68 18.03 -8.95
C HIS A 137 -1.69 18.72 -8.00
N ALA A 138 -2.04 18.81 -6.71
CA ALA A 138 -1.16 19.38 -5.70
C ALA A 138 0.19 18.64 -5.62
N ALA A 139 0.17 17.30 -5.61
CA ALA A 139 1.38 16.50 -5.53
C ALA A 139 2.28 16.67 -6.75
N MET A 140 1.73 16.64 -7.98
CA MET A 140 2.53 16.83 -9.20
C MET A 140 3.19 18.20 -9.23
N ASN A 141 2.48 19.25 -8.80
CA ASN A 141 3.03 20.60 -8.71
C ASN A 141 4.15 20.69 -7.67
N PHE A 142 3.94 20.16 -6.46
CA PHE A 142 4.95 20.19 -5.39
C PHE A 142 6.17 19.31 -5.67
N ALA A 143 6.01 18.20 -6.41
CA ALA A 143 7.13 17.34 -6.80
C ALA A 143 7.98 17.95 -7.94
N GLY A 144 7.38 18.81 -8.76
CA GLY A 144 8.05 19.45 -9.90
C GLY A 144 8.92 20.67 -9.54
N VAL A 145 8.83 21.17 -8.31
CA VAL A 145 9.55 22.37 -7.81
C VAL A 145 10.66 22.01 -6.83
#